data_AF-A0A925PN00-F1
#
_entry.id   AF-A0A925PN00-F1
#
_cell.length_a   1.000
_cell.length_b   1.000
_cell.length_c   1.000
_cell.angle_alpha   90.00
_cell.angle_beta   90.00
_cell.angle_gamma   90.00
#
_symmetry.space_group_name_H-M   'P 1'
#
loop_
_entity.id
_entity.type
_entity.pdbx_description
1 polymer ?
#
loop_
_entity_poly.entity_id
_entity_poly.type
_entity_poly.pdbx_seq_one_letter_code
_entity_poly.pdbx_strand_id
1 'polypeptide(L)'
;MNEFITGIIGNYSHFFNMAEFLSVIYNPMNWAIIGSLILLEGLLSADNALVLAIMVKHLPKEQQKRALFYGILGAYFFRFVAIGLGTYLITIWWIKAAGALYLLWMAAQFFLKKNAEEGEGTPEVAHGFWRTVLAVEIMDIAFSIDSVLAAFGVSDQIWVLYLGGILGVLMMRGVAQFFLTLIDRYPGLETTAYVIIGIIGAKMMASVFGFHISQVLFFST
;
A
#
# COMPACT_ATOMS: atom_id res chain seq x y z
N MET A 1 -9.60 -1.68 -29.05
CA MET A 1 -10.24 -0.66 -28.19
C MET A 1 -11.54 -1.16 -27.54
N ASN A 2 -12.28 -2.08 -28.18
CA ASN A 2 -13.55 -2.58 -27.62
C ASN A 2 -13.41 -3.46 -26.37
N GLU A 3 -12.53 -4.47 -26.33
CA GLU A 3 -12.49 -5.42 -25.21
C GLU A 3 -12.06 -4.80 -23.87
N PHE A 4 -11.10 -3.88 -23.88
CA PHE A 4 -10.66 -3.14 -22.69
C PHE A 4 -11.79 -2.29 -22.09
N ILE A 5 -12.46 -1.51 -22.93
CA ILE A 5 -13.57 -0.65 -22.51
C ILE A 5 -14.75 -1.51 -22.04
N THR A 6 -15.07 -2.59 -22.75
CA THR A 6 -16.14 -3.52 -22.37
C THR A 6 -15.85 -4.22 -21.04
N GLY A 7 -14.60 -4.62 -20.78
CA GLY A 7 -14.19 -5.23 -19.51
C GLY A 7 -14.34 -4.26 -18.33
N ILE A 8 -13.88 -3.02 -18.50
CA ILE A 8 -14.02 -1.97 -17.46
C ILE A 8 -15.50 -1.66 -17.20
N ILE A 9 -16.28 -1.47 -18.26
CA ILE A 9 -17.73 -1.21 -18.13
C ILE A 9 -18.42 -2.39 -17.44
N GLY A 10 -18.04 -3.63 -17.75
CA GLY A 10 -18.53 -4.83 -17.08
C GLY A 10 -18.28 -4.78 -15.58
N ASN A 11 -17.04 -4.55 -15.15
CA ASN A 11 -16.70 -4.48 -13.72
C ASN A 11 -17.44 -3.34 -13.01
N TYR A 12 -17.52 -2.15 -13.60
CA TYR A 12 -18.27 -1.04 -12.98
C TYR A 12 -19.78 -1.27 -12.99
N SER A 13 -20.33 -2.01 -13.94
CA SER A 13 -21.76 -2.32 -13.97
C SER A 13 -22.21 -3.12 -12.74
N HIS A 14 -21.41 -4.09 -12.32
CA HIS A 14 -21.59 -4.83 -11.06
C HIS A 14 -21.51 -3.92 -9.84
N PHE A 15 -20.58 -2.96 -9.85
CA PHE A 15 -20.46 -1.98 -8.76
C PHE A 15 -21.72 -1.12 -8.62
N PHE A 16 -22.28 -0.61 -9.73
CA PHE A 16 -23.48 0.22 -9.66
C PHE A 16 -24.78 -0.59 -9.56
N ASN A 17 -24.71 -1.92 -9.57
CA ASN A 17 -25.87 -2.78 -9.37
C ASN A 17 -26.26 -2.89 -7.89
N MET A 18 -27.33 -2.19 -7.51
CA MET A 18 -27.83 -2.21 -6.12
C MET A 18 -28.29 -3.60 -5.66
N ALA A 19 -28.74 -4.48 -6.56
CA ALA A 19 -29.14 -5.82 -6.17
C ALA A 19 -27.94 -6.66 -5.70
N GLU A 20 -26.79 -6.50 -6.36
CA GLU A 20 -25.54 -7.14 -5.94
C GLU A 20 -25.05 -6.59 -4.61
N PHE A 21 -25.10 -5.28 -4.41
CA PHE A 21 -24.78 -4.66 -3.12
C PHE A 21 -25.62 -5.25 -1.98
N LEU A 22 -26.95 -5.28 -2.14
CA LEU A 22 -27.84 -5.85 -1.13
C LEU A 22 -27.59 -7.34 -0.93
N SER A 23 -27.29 -8.10 -1.98
CA SER A 23 -26.92 -9.51 -1.87
C SER A 23 -25.68 -9.73 -1.00
N VAL A 24 -24.73 -8.79 -1.03
CA VAL A 24 -23.54 -8.82 -0.19
C VAL A 24 -23.88 -8.57 1.27
N ILE A 25 -24.71 -7.57 1.54
CA ILE A 25 -25.10 -7.20 2.91
C ILE A 25 -25.95 -8.29 3.57
N TYR A 26 -26.91 -8.87 2.83
CA TYR A 26 -27.86 -9.84 3.39
C TYR A 26 -27.35 -11.28 3.45
N ASN A 27 -26.25 -11.61 2.77
CA ASN A 27 -25.67 -12.95 2.81
C ASN A 27 -24.56 -13.03 3.89
N PRO A 28 -24.76 -13.79 4.98
CA PRO A 28 -23.77 -13.92 6.05
C PRO A 28 -22.41 -14.48 5.60
N MET A 29 -22.40 -15.31 4.55
CA MET A 29 -21.15 -15.86 4.00
C MET A 29 -20.23 -14.76 3.49
N ASN A 30 -20.79 -13.71 2.88
CA ASN A 30 -20.03 -12.61 2.32
C ASN A 30 -19.28 -11.82 3.40
N TRP A 31 -19.82 -11.71 4.62
CA TRP A 31 -19.13 -11.10 5.75
C TRP A 31 -17.91 -11.91 6.22
N ALA A 32 -17.97 -13.25 6.15
CA ALA A 32 -16.82 -14.09 6.43
C ALA A 32 -15.71 -13.89 5.39
N ILE A 33 -16.09 -13.78 4.11
CA ILE A 33 -15.14 -13.50 3.02
C ILE A 33 -14.54 -12.10 3.18
N ILE A 34 -15.34 -11.07 3.46
CA ILE A 34 -14.85 -9.71 3.77
C ILE A 34 -13.86 -9.75 4.94
N GLY A 35 -14.17 -10.48 6.01
CA GLY A 35 -13.25 -10.68 7.13
C GLY A 35 -11.92 -11.32 6.71
N SER A 36 -11.97 -12.35 5.85
CA SER A 36 -10.77 -12.98 5.30
C SER A 36 -9.94 -12.03 4.43
N LEU A 37 -10.59 -11.15 3.67
CA LEU A 37 -9.94 -10.13 2.85
C LEU A 37 -9.27 -9.07 3.73
N ILE A 38 -9.91 -8.60 4.80
CA ILE A 38 -9.31 -7.66 5.77
C ILE A 38 -8.05 -8.27 6.38
N LEU A 39 -8.11 -9.55 6.77
CA LEU A 39 -6.96 -10.26 7.32
C LEU A 39 -5.84 -10.43 6.28
N LEU A 40 -6.20 -10.85 5.05
CA LEU A 40 -5.25 -11.01 3.95
C LEU A 40 -4.54 -9.68 3.65
N GLU A 41 -5.29 -8.58 3.57
CA GLU A 41 -4.74 -7.26 3.33
C GLU A 41 -3.82 -6.80 4.45
N GLY A 42 -4.22 -7.03 5.70
CA GLY A 42 -3.39 -6.75 6.86
C GLY A 42 -2.06 -7.46 6.83
N LEU A 43 -2.10 -8.78 6.56
CA LEU A 43 -0.91 -9.62 6.52
C LEU A 43 0.01 -9.22 5.37
N LEU A 44 -0.54 -8.99 4.17
CA LEU A 44 0.24 -8.60 3.00
C LEU A 44 0.80 -7.18 3.10
N SER A 45 0.16 -6.31 3.89
CA SER A 45 0.52 -4.89 3.94
C SER A 45 1.24 -4.48 5.22
N ALA A 46 1.48 -5.36 6.19
CA ALA A 46 2.16 -5.03 7.44
C ALA A 46 3.50 -4.28 7.22
N ASP A 47 4.31 -4.76 6.28
CA ASP A 47 5.57 -4.15 5.84
C ASP A 47 5.34 -2.76 5.21
N ASN A 48 4.25 -2.60 4.47
CA ASN A 48 3.85 -1.34 3.83
C ASN A 48 3.43 -0.29 4.87
N ALA A 49 2.84 -0.68 6.00
CA ALA A 49 2.56 0.24 7.10
C ALA A 49 3.82 0.85 7.72
N LEU A 50 4.90 0.07 7.82
CA LEU A 50 6.18 0.56 8.32
C LEU A 50 6.78 1.60 7.37
N VAL A 51 6.71 1.35 6.06
CA VAL A 51 7.11 2.30 5.01
C VAL A 51 6.34 3.61 5.16
N LEU A 52 5.01 3.53 5.24
CA LEU A 52 4.13 4.70 5.40
C LEU A 52 4.46 5.50 6.66
N ALA A 53 4.73 4.82 7.78
CA ALA A 53 5.13 5.44 9.03
C ALA A 53 6.43 6.25 8.87
N ILE A 54 7.46 5.67 8.25
CA ILE A 54 8.75 6.34 8.02
C ILE A 54 8.58 7.56 7.10
N MET A 55 7.78 7.44 6.04
CA MET A 55 7.55 8.53 5.10
C MET A 55 6.95 9.76 5.76
N VAL A 56 6.03 9.59 6.72
CA VAL A 56 5.41 10.72 7.41
C VAL A 56 6.21 11.19 8.63
N LYS A 57 7.15 10.39 9.15
CA LYS A 57 7.85 10.63 10.44
C LYS A 57 8.48 12.02 10.56
N HIS A 58 9.12 12.51 9.51
CA HIS A 58 9.76 13.84 9.48
C HIS A 58 8.77 15.02 9.58
N LEU A 59 7.46 14.82 9.36
CA LEU A 59 6.46 15.88 9.51
C LEU A 59 6.17 16.15 10.99
N PRO A 60 5.70 17.37 11.35
CA PRO A 60 5.17 17.63 12.68
C PRO A 60 4.04 16.66 13.06
N LYS A 61 3.92 16.28 14.34
CA LYS A 61 2.95 15.28 14.83
C LYS A 61 1.51 15.49 14.34
N GLU A 62 1.07 16.74 14.28
CA GLU A 62 -0.27 17.11 13.80
C GLU A 62 -0.43 16.88 12.29
N GLN A 63 0.64 17.10 11.51
CA GLN A 63 0.66 16.88 10.07
C GLN A 63 0.80 15.41 9.71
N GLN A 64 1.47 14.59 10.53
CA GLN A 64 1.59 13.14 10.31
C GLN A 64 0.20 12.48 10.18
N LYS A 65 -0.68 12.75 11.15
CA LYS A 65 -2.06 12.23 11.13
C LYS A 65 -2.84 12.72 9.94
N ARG A 66 -2.68 14.00 9.56
CA ARG A 66 -3.36 14.58 8.40
C ARG A 66 -2.85 13.98 7.09
N ALA A 67 -1.55 13.80 6.94
CA ALA A 67 -0.96 13.20 5.74
C ALA A 67 -1.47 11.76 5.55
N LEU A 68 -1.49 10.98 6.64
CA LEU A 68 -2.14 9.68 6.66
C LEU A 68 -3.65 9.79 6.38
N PHE A 69 -4.36 10.75 6.94
CA PHE A 69 -5.81 10.87 6.70
C PHE A 69 -6.14 11.19 5.23
N TYR A 70 -5.45 12.18 4.63
CA TYR A 70 -5.66 12.53 3.21
C TYR A 70 -5.35 11.37 2.28
N GLY A 71 -4.31 10.59 2.58
CA GLY A 71 -4.03 9.40 1.79
C GLY A 71 -5.08 8.30 1.93
N ILE A 72 -5.98 8.31 2.92
CA ILE A 72 -7.09 7.33 2.98
C ILE A 72 -8.10 7.64 1.88
N LEU A 73 -8.40 8.94 1.71
CA LEU A 73 -9.34 9.40 0.69
C LEU A 73 -8.83 9.05 -0.71
N GLY A 74 -7.54 9.29 -0.94
CA GLY A 74 -6.87 8.88 -2.16
C GLY A 74 -6.87 7.35 -2.32
N ALA A 75 -6.42 6.61 -1.30
CA ALA A 75 -6.39 5.15 -1.31
C ALA A 75 -7.75 4.55 -1.68
N TYR A 76 -8.86 5.01 -1.10
CA TYR A 76 -10.20 4.52 -1.45
C TYR A 76 -10.58 4.80 -2.89
N PHE A 77 -10.24 5.99 -3.40
CA PHE A 77 -10.47 6.35 -4.80
C PHE A 77 -9.64 5.46 -5.74
N PHE A 78 -8.34 5.28 -5.50
CA PHE A 78 -7.54 4.40 -6.33
C PHE A 78 -7.92 2.94 -6.17
N ARG A 79 -8.38 2.50 -5.00
CA ARG A 79 -8.91 1.16 -4.79
C ARG A 79 -10.16 0.91 -5.62
N PHE A 80 -11.08 1.87 -5.66
CA PHE A 80 -12.25 1.84 -6.52
C PHE A 80 -11.85 1.71 -7.99
N VAL A 81 -10.91 2.56 -8.44
CA VAL A 81 -10.38 2.52 -9.80
C VAL A 81 -9.70 1.18 -10.09
N ALA A 82 -8.92 0.67 -9.15
CA ALA A 82 -8.18 -0.57 -9.25
C ALA A 82 -9.10 -1.78 -9.45
N ILE A 83 -10.14 -1.89 -8.62
CA ILE A 83 -11.10 -3.00 -8.73
C ILE A 83 -11.87 -2.91 -10.07
N GLY A 84 -12.24 -1.70 -10.51
CA GLY A 84 -12.90 -1.52 -11.81
C GLY A 84 -12.02 -1.90 -13.00
N LEU A 85 -10.73 -1.59 -12.95
CA LEU A 85 -9.74 -2.01 -13.96
C LEU A 85 -9.45 -3.53 -13.90
N GLY A 86 -9.65 -4.18 -12.76
CA GLY A 86 -9.49 -5.62 -12.58
C GLY A 86 -8.07 -6.10 -12.87
N THR A 87 -7.93 -7.21 -13.60
CA THR A 87 -6.62 -7.79 -13.96
C THR A 87 -5.79 -6.91 -14.89
N TYR A 88 -6.38 -5.89 -15.53
CA TYR A 88 -5.62 -4.93 -16.34
C TYR A 88 -4.62 -4.10 -15.51
N LEU A 89 -4.74 -4.06 -14.18
CA LEU A 89 -3.75 -3.41 -13.31
C LEU A 89 -2.34 -3.95 -13.49
N ILE A 90 -2.21 -5.23 -13.83
CA ILE A 90 -0.92 -5.89 -14.03
C ILE A 90 -0.12 -5.17 -15.13
N THR A 91 -0.80 -4.58 -16.11
CA THR A 91 -0.14 -3.87 -17.22
C THR A 91 0.48 -2.54 -16.79
N ILE A 92 0.09 -2.00 -15.62
CA ILE A 92 0.56 -0.72 -15.08
C ILE A 92 1.81 -0.92 -14.19
N TRP A 93 2.77 -1.68 -14.71
CA TRP A 93 4.00 -2.04 -13.98
C TRP A 93 4.87 -0.82 -13.62
N TRP A 94 4.77 0.26 -14.39
CA TRP A 94 5.61 1.45 -14.21
C TRP A 94 5.32 2.19 -12.90
N ILE A 95 4.09 2.13 -12.37
CA ILE A 95 3.77 2.69 -11.04
C ILE A 95 4.53 1.92 -9.96
N LYS A 96 4.52 0.59 -10.07
CA LYS A 96 5.27 -0.29 -9.16
C LYS A 96 6.77 -0.05 -9.25
N ALA A 97 7.31 0.14 -10.46
CA ALA A 97 8.72 0.49 -10.67
C ALA A 97 9.07 1.85 -10.05
N ALA A 98 8.22 2.86 -10.22
CA ALA A 98 8.43 4.19 -9.65
C ALA A 98 8.43 4.15 -8.12
N GLY A 99 7.48 3.44 -7.51
CA GLY A 99 7.47 3.22 -6.06
C GLY A 99 8.73 2.49 -5.58
N ALA A 100 9.19 1.48 -6.33
CA ALA A 100 10.35 0.68 -5.94
C ALA A 100 11.63 1.50 -5.97
N LEU A 101 11.82 2.30 -7.03
CA LEU A 101 12.91 3.28 -7.11
C LEU A 101 12.86 4.27 -5.95
N TYR A 102 11.67 4.77 -5.61
CA TYR A 102 11.50 5.70 -4.50
C TYR A 102 11.92 5.09 -3.16
N LEU A 103 11.51 3.86 -2.85
CA LEU A 103 11.92 3.17 -1.62
C LEU A 103 13.42 2.90 -1.57
N LEU A 104 14.00 2.41 -2.67
CA LEU A 104 15.44 2.16 -2.77
C LEU A 104 16.23 3.46 -2.59
N TRP A 105 15.77 4.55 -3.21
CA TRP A 105 16.36 5.86 -3.07
C TRP A 105 16.28 6.38 -1.63
N MET A 106 15.13 6.25 -0.96
CA MET A 106 14.99 6.63 0.45
C MET A 106 15.94 5.84 1.37
N ALA A 107 16.00 4.52 1.20
CA ALA A 107 16.91 3.68 1.97
C ALA A 107 18.37 4.05 1.72
N ALA A 108 18.77 4.22 0.45
CA ALA A 108 20.13 4.62 0.10
C ALA A 108 20.50 5.98 0.68
N GLN A 109 19.63 6.99 0.56
CA GLN A 109 19.84 8.32 1.13
C GLN A 109 20.04 8.28 2.65
N PHE A 110 19.26 7.47 3.36
CA PHE A 110 19.39 7.31 4.81
C PHE A 110 20.76 6.74 5.20
N PHE A 111 21.21 5.65 4.57
CA PHE A 111 22.51 5.04 4.88
C PHE A 111 23.70 5.91 4.44
N LEU A 112 23.60 6.57 3.29
CA LEU A 112 24.64 7.49 2.80
C LEU A 112 24.83 8.68 3.75
N LYS A 113 23.74 9.29 4.23
CA LYS A 113 23.82 10.39 5.22
C LYS A 113 24.34 9.91 6.56
N LYS A 114 23.86 8.77 7.05
CA LYS A 114 24.31 8.20 8.33
C LYS A 114 25.81 7.88 8.34
N ASN A 115 26.38 7.48 7.20
CA ASN A 115 27.81 7.24 7.06
C ASN A 115 28.64 8.52 6.86
N ALA A 116 28.02 9.62 6.40
CA ALA A 116 28.68 10.92 6.23
C ALA A 116 28.71 11.74 7.54
N GLU A 117 27.77 11.50 8.45
CA GLU A 117 27.65 12.20 9.75
C GLU A 117 28.55 11.64 10.87
N GLU A 118 29.83 11.36 10.57
CA GLU A 118 30.91 11.51 11.57
C GLU A 118 31.43 12.97 11.67
N GLY A 119 30.84 13.92 10.92
CA GLY A 119 31.14 15.35 11.04
C GLY A 119 30.04 16.24 10.48
N GLU A 120 29.39 16.99 11.38
CA GLU A 120 28.48 18.12 11.15
C GLU A 120 27.08 17.82 10.57
N GLY A 121 26.09 18.47 11.19
CA GLY A 121 24.68 18.08 11.18
C GLY A 121 23.96 18.28 9.85
N THR A 122 23.12 17.31 9.52
CA THR A 122 22.30 17.31 8.31
C THR A 122 21.26 18.43 8.31
N PRO A 123 21.13 19.15 7.18
CA PRO A 123 19.87 19.78 6.84
C PRO A 123 18.86 18.65 6.56
N GLU A 124 17.84 18.55 7.41
CA GLU A 124 16.60 17.82 7.13
C GLU A 124 16.11 18.26 5.75
N VAL A 125 16.03 17.34 4.79
CA VAL A 125 15.29 17.60 3.55
C VAL A 125 13.82 17.57 3.98
N ALA A 126 13.31 18.72 4.42
CA ALA A 126 11.91 18.89 4.74
C ALA A 126 11.11 18.69 3.44
N HIS A 127 10.62 17.47 3.21
CA HIS A 127 9.61 17.28 2.18
C HIS A 127 8.38 18.05 2.65
N GLY A 128 7.98 19.06 1.87
CA GLY A 128 6.76 19.80 2.17
C GLY A 128 5.58 18.85 2.29
N PHE A 129 4.67 19.13 3.24
CA PHE A 129 3.49 18.31 3.54
C PHE A 129 2.82 17.66 2.32
N TRP A 130 2.53 18.45 1.28
CA TRP A 130 1.87 17.98 0.06
C TRP A 130 2.71 17.00 -0.77
N ARG A 131 4.04 17.14 -0.77
CA ARG A 131 4.95 16.16 -1.40
C ARG A 131 4.90 14.84 -0.64
N THR A 132 4.83 14.89 0.68
CA THR A 132 4.70 13.69 1.52
C THR A 132 3.36 13.00 1.29
N VAL A 133 2.26 13.75 1.22
CA VAL A 133 0.93 13.20 0.87
C VAL A 133 0.98 12.52 -0.50
N LEU A 134 1.53 13.18 -1.51
CA LEU A 134 1.66 12.61 -2.84
C LEU A 134 2.53 11.35 -2.85
N ALA A 135 3.64 11.34 -2.12
CA ALA A 135 4.49 10.16 -2.03
C ALA A 135 3.79 9.00 -1.34
N VAL A 136 3.06 9.26 -0.23
CA VAL A 136 2.23 8.27 0.46
C VAL A 136 1.20 7.68 -0.49
N GLU A 137 0.57 8.52 -1.29
CA GLU A 137 -0.43 8.11 -2.28
C GLU A 137 0.16 7.19 -3.36
N ILE A 138 1.30 7.59 -3.95
CA ILE A 138 1.99 6.78 -4.97
C ILE A 138 2.39 5.42 -4.40
N MET A 139 2.88 5.40 -3.15
CA MET A 139 3.26 4.16 -2.49
C MET A 139 2.04 3.27 -2.21
N ASP A 140 0.93 3.84 -1.76
CA ASP A 140 -0.31 3.10 -1.54
C ASP A 140 -0.79 2.45 -2.86
N ILE A 141 -0.77 3.19 -3.97
CA ILE A 141 -1.13 2.64 -5.29
C ILE A 141 -0.19 1.48 -5.66
N ALA A 142 1.12 1.67 -5.55
CA ALA A 142 2.11 0.63 -5.88
C ALA A 142 1.88 -0.66 -5.09
N PHE A 143 1.56 -0.56 -3.81
CA PHE A 143 1.25 -1.70 -2.94
C PHE A 143 -0.15 -2.29 -3.20
N SER A 144 -1.12 -1.45 -3.55
CA SER A 144 -2.49 -1.87 -3.80
C SER A 144 -2.62 -2.79 -5.01
N ILE A 145 -1.70 -2.70 -5.99
CA ILE A 145 -1.70 -3.57 -7.16
C ILE A 145 -1.62 -5.05 -6.73
N ASP A 146 -0.69 -5.40 -5.86
CA ASP A 146 -0.52 -6.80 -5.41
C ASP A 146 -1.67 -7.25 -4.51
N SER A 147 -2.16 -6.38 -3.63
CA SER A 147 -3.26 -6.72 -2.71
C SER A 147 -4.60 -6.88 -3.43
N VAL A 148 -4.89 -6.05 -4.44
CA VAL A 148 -6.09 -6.17 -5.27
C VAL A 148 -6.06 -7.47 -6.07
N LEU A 149 -4.91 -7.83 -6.66
CA LEU A 149 -4.77 -9.10 -7.38
C LEU A 149 -4.92 -10.31 -6.46
N ALA A 150 -4.37 -10.26 -5.25
CA ALA A 150 -4.57 -11.29 -4.24
C ALA A 150 -6.05 -11.40 -3.82
N ALA A 151 -6.74 -10.27 -3.67
CA ALA A 151 -8.16 -10.23 -3.33
C ALA A 151 -9.04 -10.85 -4.43
N PHE A 152 -8.75 -10.60 -5.71
CA PHE A 152 -9.41 -11.28 -6.84
C PHE A 152 -9.20 -12.81 -6.81
N GLY A 153 -8.14 -13.30 -6.18
CA GLY A 153 -7.94 -14.74 -5.94
C GLY A 153 -8.87 -15.33 -4.87
N VAL A 154 -9.55 -14.50 -4.08
CA VAL A 154 -10.43 -14.92 -2.97
C VAL A 154 -11.91 -14.81 -3.35
N SER A 155 -12.30 -13.82 -4.14
CA SER A 155 -13.69 -13.58 -4.51
C SER A 155 -13.81 -12.84 -5.84
N ASP A 156 -14.83 -13.19 -6.61
CA ASP A 156 -15.20 -12.47 -7.85
C ASP A 156 -16.27 -11.38 -7.59
N GLN A 157 -16.83 -11.31 -6.38
CA GLN A 157 -17.86 -10.32 -6.04
C GLN A 157 -17.24 -8.95 -5.77
N ILE A 158 -17.45 -8.00 -6.69
CA ILE A 158 -16.84 -6.66 -6.65
C ILE A 158 -17.15 -5.91 -5.34
N TRP A 159 -18.37 -5.99 -4.83
CA TRP A 159 -18.73 -5.36 -3.55
C TRP A 159 -18.03 -6.01 -2.34
N VAL A 160 -17.81 -7.32 -2.36
CA VAL A 160 -17.03 -8.02 -1.32
C VAL A 160 -15.57 -7.56 -1.36
N LEU A 161 -14.99 -7.47 -2.56
CA LEU A 161 -13.63 -6.98 -2.77
C LEU A 161 -13.47 -5.52 -2.32
N TYR A 162 -14.43 -4.67 -2.66
CA TYR A 162 -14.38 -3.24 -2.33
C TYR A 162 -14.54 -3.00 -0.83
N LEU A 163 -15.51 -3.65 -0.17
CA LEU A 163 -15.70 -3.53 1.28
C LEU A 163 -14.52 -4.12 2.06
N GLY A 164 -14.00 -5.28 1.64
CA GLY A 164 -12.77 -5.86 2.18
C GLY A 164 -11.58 -4.92 2.03
N GLY A 165 -11.42 -4.34 0.83
CA GLY A 165 -10.41 -3.33 0.49
C GLY A 165 -10.43 -2.09 1.36
N ILE A 166 -11.59 -1.47 1.51
CA ILE A 166 -11.75 -0.26 2.33
C ILE A 166 -11.42 -0.56 3.79
N LEU A 167 -11.99 -1.63 4.33
CA LEU A 167 -11.80 -1.99 5.74
C LEU A 167 -10.35 -2.44 6.00
N GLY A 168 -9.72 -3.11 5.04
CA GLY A 168 -8.30 -3.48 5.08
C GLY A 168 -7.39 -2.25 5.10
N VAL A 169 -7.59 -1.29 4.20
CA VAL A 169 -6.86 -0.01 4.18
C VAL A 169 -7.04 0.76 5.50
N LEU A 170 -8.25 0.80 6.04
CA LEU A 170 -8.53 1.45 7.32
C LEU A 170 -7.74 0.81 8.48
N MET A 171 -7.75 -0.53 8.55
CA MET A 171 -6.99 -1.28 9.54
C MET A 171 -5.48 -1.06 9.38
N MET A 172 -4.99 -1.13 8.15
CA MET A 172 -3.59 -0.86 7.81
C MET A 172 -3.14 0.54 8.21
N ARG A 173 -4.02 1.52 8.14
CA ARG A 173 -3.72 2.88 8.60
C ARG A 173 -3.54 2.95 10.12
N GLY A 174 -4.30 2.17 10.88
CA GLY A 174 -4.08 1.99 12.31
C GLY A 174 -2.70 1.38 12.59
N VAL A 175 -2.29 0.37 11.81
CA VAL A 175 -0.97 -0.27 11.92
C VAL A 175 0.16 0.71 11.61
N ALA A 176 0.02 1.58 10.59
CA ALA A 176 1.01 2.60 10.29
C ALA A 176 1.18 3.63 11.43
N GLN A 177 0.08 4.04 12.08
CA GLN A 177 0.16 4.91 13.26
C GLN A 177 0.82 4.22 14.45
N PHE A 178 0.57 2.91 14.62
CA PHE A 178 1.25 2.11 15.62
C PHE A 178 2.76 2.07 15.39
N PHE A 179 3.22 1.77 14.17
CA PHE A 179 4.65 1.77 13.83
C PHE A 179 5.29 3.15 14.01
N LEU A 180 4.59 4.22 13.63
CA LEU A 180 5.06 5.60 13.81
C LEU A 180 5.33 5.87 15.30
N THR A 181 4.38 5.53 16.16
CA THR A 181 4.52 5.67 17.62
C THR A 181 5.65 4.79 18.17
N LEU A 182 5.83 3.58 17.61
CA LEU A 182 6.87 2.65 18.03
C LEU A 182 8.27 3.17 17.69
N ILE A 183 8.45 3.74 16.49
CA ILE A 183 9.72 4.34 16.06
C ILE A 183 10.04 5.59 16.88
N ASP A 184 9.04 6.40 17.24
CA ASP A 184 9.24 7.54 18.14
C ASP A 184 9.72 7.12 19.54
N ARG A 185 9.17 6.02 20.05
CA ARG A 185 9.52 5.49 21.38
C ARG A 185 10.87 4.79 21.38
N TYR A 186 11.23 4.12 20.30
CA TYR A 186 12.48 3.37 20.16
C TYR A 186 13.23 3.81 18.90
N PRO A 187 14.04 4.89 18.98
CA PRO A 187 14.77 5.43 17.84
C PRO A 187 15.70 4.43 17.14
N GLY A 188 16.20 3.42 17.86
CA GLY A 188 16.99 2.34 17.26
C GLY A 188 16.26 1.57 16.16
N LEU A 189 14.92 1.52 16.20
CA LEU A 189 14.10 0.86 15.17
C LEU A 189 14.09 1.61 13.83
N GLU A 190 14.46 2.88 13.81
CA GLU A 190 14.52 3.66 12.57
C GLU A 190 15.50 3.06 11.58
N THR A 191 16.70 2.69 12.04
CA THR A 191 17.70 2.07 11.16
C THR A 191 17.18 0.75 10.60
N THR A 192 16.57 -0.08 11.44
CA THR A 192 15.94 -1.34 11.03
C THR A 192 14.81 -1.09 10.02
N ALA A 193 14.00 -0.06 10.22
CA ALA A 193 12.94 0.30 9.30
C ALA A 193 13.49 0.68 7.92
N TYR A 194 14.58 1.42 7.83
CA TYR A 194 15.23 1.73 6.55
C TYR A 194 15.90 0.51 5.90
N VAL A 195 16.43 -0.45 6.67
CA VAL A 195 16.86 -1.75 6.11
C VAL A 195 15.66 -2.47 5.48
N ILE A 196 14.55 -2.57 6.21
CA ILE A 196 13.32 -3.22 5.73
C ILE A 196 12.79 -2.50 4.48
N ILE A 197 12.76 -1.17 4.46
CA ILE A 197 12.38 -0.37 3.28
C ILE A 197 13.26 -0.71 2.08
N GLY A 198 14.57 -0.84 2.26
CA GLY A 198 15.48 -1.25 1.19
C GLY A 198 15.16 -2.65 0.65
N ILE A 199 14.89 -3.60 1.54
CA ILE A 199 14.49 -4.96 1.16
C ILE A 199 13.15 -4.96 0.40
N ILE A 200 12.15 -4.22 0.89
CA ILE A 200 10.85 -4.07 0.22
C ILE A 200 11.03 -3.43 -1.15
N GLY A 201 11.81 -2.36 -1.26
CA GLY A 201 12.12 -1.70 -2.52
C GLY A 201 12.79 -2.64 -3.52
N ALA A 202 13.75 -3.45 -3.08
CA ALA A 202 14.43 -4.44 -3.91
C ALA A 202 13.47 -5.56 -4.36
N LYS A 203 12.66 -6.11 -3.44
CA LYS A 203 11.63 -7.12 -3.75
C LYS A 203 10.60 -6.58 -4.74
N MET A 204 10.15 -5.34 -4.52
CA MET A 204 9.17 -4.69 -5.38
C MET A 204 9.76 -4.45 -6.78
N MET A 205 11.02 -4.02 -6.86
CA MET A 205 11.74 -3.90 -8.14
C MET A 205 11.89 -5.26 -8.85
N ALA A 206 12.29 -6.31 -8.14
CA ALA A 206 12.42 -7.65 -8.72
C ALA A 206 11.09 -8.14 -9.33
N SER A 207 9.98 -7.86 -8.65
CA SER A 207 8.65 -8.23 -9.15
C SER A 207 8.24 -7.51 -10.44
N VAL A 208 8.78 -6.32 -10.71
CA VAL A 208 8.55 -5.59 -11.98
C VAL A 208 9.19 -6.31 -13.17
N PHE A 209 10.35 -6.94 -12.97
CA PHE A 209 11.07 -7.68 -14.01
C PHE A 209 10.59 -9.12 -14.20
N GLY A 210 9.44 -9.50 -13.61
CA GLY A 210 8.87 -10.84 -13.71
C GLY A 210 9.47 -11.87 -12.75
N PHE A 211 10.39 -11.45 -11.86
CA PHE A 211 10.86 -12.30 -10.77
C PHE A 211 9.87 -12.24 -9.60
N HIS A 212 8.83 -13.07 -9.66
CA HIS A 212 7.94 -13.29 -8.52
C HIS A 212 8.67 -14.14 -7.46
N ILE A 213 9.36 -13.49 -6.52
CA ILE A 213 9.86 -14.17 -5.33
C ILE A 213 8.64 -14.58 -4.49
N SER A 214 8.36 -15.88 -4.42
CA SER A 214 7.26 -16.38 -3.60
C SER A 214 7.55 -16.10 -2.12
N GLN A 215 6.56 -15.60 -1.36
CA GLN A 215 6.69 -15.39 0.08
C GLN A 215 7.06 -16.67 0.84
N VAL A 216 6.72 -17.84 0.27
CA VAL A 216 7.03 -19.15 0.86
C VAL A 216 8.53 -19.44 0.89
N LEU A 217 9.29 -19.00 -0.12
CA LEU A 217 10.74 -19.24 -0.20
C LEU A 217 11.56 -18.37 0.75
N PHE A 218 11.06 -17.20 1.15
CA PHE A 218 11.75 -16.30 2.09
C PHE A 218 11.66 -16.76 3.55
N PHE A 219 10.58 -17.44 3.93
CA PHE A 219 10.38 -17.98 5.28
C PHE A 219 10.74 -19.46 5.42
N SER A 220 11.13 -20.13 4.32
CA SER A 220 11.57 -21.54 4.34
C SER A 220 13.08 -21.74 4.54
N THR A 221 13.84 -20.67 4.70
CA THR A 221 15.29 -20.66 5.00
C THR A 221 15.56 -19.71 6.14
#